data_AF-A0A366XRM8-F1
#
_entry.id   AF-A0A366XRM8-F1
#
_cell.length_a   1.000
_cell.length_b   1.000
_cell.length_c   1.000
_cell.angle_alpha   90.00
_cell.angle_beta   90.00
_cell.angle_gamma   90.00
#
_symmetry.space_group_name_H-M   'P 1'
#
loop_
_entity.id
_entity.type
_entity.pdbx_description
1 polymer ?
#
loop_
_entity_poly.entity_id
_entity_poly.type
_entity_poly.pdbx_seq_one_letter_code
_entity_poly.pdbx_strand_id
1 'polypeptide(L)' 'MKVVVVFLFMLLLAILFNISMDMLLKIKMSESLENLRNPFWVMETGEYVILTFIIVITIMQQVMPIIKKKIKAKKRGSI' A
#
# COMPACT_ATOMS: atom_id res chain seq x y z
N MET A 1 -21.07 15.28 -10.69
CA MET A 1 -20.44 14.95 -11.99
C MET A 1 -19.03 15.51 -12.17
N LYS A 2 -18.71 16.73 -11.70
CA LYS A 2 -17.34 17.31 -11.80
C LYS A 2 -16.26 16.46 -11.11
N VAL A 3 -16.53 15.96 -9.90
CA VAL A 3 -15.57 15.15 -9.14
C VAL A 3 -15.24 13.82 -9.84
N VAL A 4 -16.24 13.17 -10.46
CA VAL A 4 -16.04 11.92 -11.22
C VAL A 4 -15.15 12.17 -12.44
N VAL A 5 -15.36 13.29 -13.15
CA VAL A 5 -14.53 13.66 -14.30
C VAL A 5 -13.08 13.93 -13.87
N VAL A 6 -12.89 14.69 -12.78
CA VAL A 6 -11.55 14.96 -12.23
C VAL A 6 -10.88 13.67 -11.77
N PHE A 7 -11.62 12.76 -11.13
CA PHE A 7 -11.12 11.45 -10.72
C PHE A 7 -10.67 10.60 -11.92
N LEU A 8 -11.49 10.48 -12.95
CA LEU A 8 -11.15 9.73 -14.18
C LEU A 8 -9.94 10.35 -14.89
N PHE A 9 -9.85 11.67 -14.92
CA PHE A 9 -8.70 12.37 -15.48
C PHE A 9 -7.42 12.08 -14.69
N MET A 10 -7.46 12.15 -13.36
CA MET A 10 -6.32 11.78 -12.51
C MET A 10 -5.94 10.30 -12.66
N LEU A 11 -6.91 9.41 -12.77
CA LEU A 11 -6.66 7.98 -12.99
C LEU A 11 -5.93 7.76 -14.32
N LEU A 12 -6.36 8.41 -15.39
CA LEU A 12 -5.72 8.32 -16.70
C LEU A 12 -4.29 8.87 -16.67
N LEU A 13 -4.06 10.01 -16.00
CA LEU A 13 -2.72 10.54 -15.79
C LEU A 13 -1.82 9.59 -15.00
N ALA A 14 -2.35 8.96 -13.94
CA ALA A 14 -1.58 8.00 -13.15
C ALA A 14 -1.19 6.75 -13.95
N ILE A 15 -2.09 6.24 -14.79
CA ILE A 15 -1.81 5.11 -15.70
C ILE A 15 -0.73 5.50 -16.71
N LEU A 16 -0.88 6.66 -17.37
CA LEU A 16 0.11 7.15 -18.34
C LEU A 16 1.48 7.37 -17.70
N PHE A 17 1.50 7.90 -16.48
CA PHE A 17 2.73 8.11 -15.74
C PHE A 17 3.45 6.79 -15.45
N ASN A 18 2.74 5.76 -14.98
CA ASN A 18 3.32 4.43 -14.75
C ASN A 18 3.88 3.82 -16.04
N ILE A 19 3.10 3.83 -17.13
CA ILE A 19 3.57 3.31 -18.41
C ILE A 19 4.81 4.08 -18.89
N SER A 20 4.84 5.40 -18.72
CA SER A 20 5.98 6.22 -19.11
C SER A 20 7.23 5.85 -18.31
N MET A 21 7.10 5.60 -17.00
CA MET A 21 8.21 5.15 -16.16
C MET A 21 8.75 3.78 -16.60
N ASP A 22 7.88 2.84 -16.91
CA ASP A 22 8.26 1.53 -17.42
C ASP A 22 9.01 1.65 -18.76
N MET A 23 8.55 2.52 -19.65
CA MET A 23 9.23 2.80 -20.93
C MET A 23 10.62 3.42 -20.73
N LEU A 24 10.80 4.31 -19.74
CA LEU A 24 12.11 4.87 -19.39
C LEU A 24 13.09 3.78 -18.90
N LEU A 25 12.56 2.75 -18.23
CA LEU A 25 13.30 1.55 -17.83
C LEU A 25 13.48 0.54 -18.97
N LYS A 26 13.07 0.89 -20.20
CA LYS A 26 13.12 0.05 -21.41
C LYS A 26 12.29 -1.24 -21.32
N ILE A 27 11.25 -1.22 -20.50
CA ILE A 27 10.30 -2.33 -20.37
C ILE A 27 9.36 -2.32 -21.57
N LYS A 28 8.98 -3.52 -22.03
CA LYS A 28 8.10 -3.66 -23.18
C LYS A 28 6.68 -3.19 -22.84
N MET A 29 5.98 -2.64 -23.83
CA MET A 29 4.60 -2.16 -23.64
C MET A 29 3.64 -3.25 -23.11
N SER A 30 3.81 -4.50 -23.54
CA SER A 30 3.01 -5.63 -23.06
C SER A 30 3.21 -5.88 -21.57
N GLU A 31 4.46 -5.83 -21.11
CA GLU A 31 4.85 -6.06 -19.72
C GLU A 31 4.45 -4.86 -18.84
N SER A 32 4.53 -3.65 -19.37
CA SER A 32 4.05 -2.45 -18.67
C SER A 32 2.54 -2.47 -18.39
N LEU A 33 1.74 -3.02 -19.30
CA LEU A 33 0.31 -3.23 -19.07
C LEU A 33 0.05 -4.29 -17.98
N GLU A 34 0.89 -5.32 -17.88
CA GLU A 34 0.82 -6.31 -16.80
C GLU A 34 1.22 -5.69 -15.45
N ASN A 35 2.24 -4.83 -15.45
CA ASN A 35 2.71 -4.09 -14.29
C ASN A 35 1.64 -3.19 -13.65
N LEU A 36 0.70 -2.66 -14.44
CA LEU A 36 -0.45 -1.91 -13.90
C LEU A 36 -1.30 -2.74 -12.92
N ARG A 37 -1.27 -4.07 -13.01
CA ARG A 37 -2.00 -4.97 -12.11
C ARG A 37 -1.26 -5.23 -10.81
N ASN A 38 0.06 -5.09 -10.80
CA ASN A 38 0.91 -5.28 -9.63
C ASN A 38 1.81 -4.06 -9.41
N PRO A 39 1.41 -3.07 -8.60
CA PRO A 39 2.19 -1.84 -8.40
C PRO A 39 3.53 -2.06 -7.67
N PHE A 40 3.77 -3.25 -7.12
CA PHE A 40 5.00 -3.61 -6.42
C PHE A 40 5.96 -4.43 -7.28
N TRP A 41 5.71 -4.53 -8.59
CA TRP A 41 6.53 -5.33 -9.52
C TRP A 41 8.02 -4.90 -9.53
N VAL A 42 8.31 -3.62 -9.26
CA VAL A 42 9.67 -3.06 -9.18
C VAL A 42 10.41 -3.51 -7.92
N MET A 43 9.68 -3.88 -6.86
CA MET A 43 10.30 -4.11 -5.56
C MET A 43 11.11 -5.39 -5.53
N GLU A 44 12.30 -5.32 -4.96
CA GLU A 44 13.10 -6.51 -4.68
C GLU A 44 12.61 -7.21 -3.40
N THR A 45 12.93 -8.51 -3.25
CA THR A 45 12.55 -9.33 -2.09
C THR A 45 12.91 -8.66 -0.76
N GLY A 46 14.06 -7.98 -0.69
CA GLY A 46 14.48 -7.24 0.52
C GLY A 46 13.54 -6.07 0.86
N GLU A 47 13.07 -5.35 -0.14
CA GLU A 47 12.15 -4.22 0.02
C GLU A 47 10.77 -4.68 0.48
N TYR A 48 10.29 -5.83 -0.02
CA TYR A 48 9.06 -6.47 0.46
C TYR A 48 9.12 -6.79 1.96
N VAL A 49 10.26 -7.30 2.44
CA VAL A 49 10.44 -7.61 3.88
C VAL A 49 10.39 -6.33 4.71
N ILE A 50 11.08 -5.27 4.26
CA ILE A 50 11.09 -3.98 4.96
C ILE A 50 9.69 -3.37 5.00
N LEU A 51 8.98 -3.34 3.86
CA LEU A 51 7.62 -2.82 3.77
C LEU A 51 6.68 -3.58 4.72
N THR A 52 6.76 -4.90 4.71
CA THR A 52 5.98 -5.76 5.61
C THR A 52 6.27 -5.44 7.07
N PHE A 53 7.54 -5.29 7.43
CA PHE A 53 7.96 -4.99 8.80
C PHE A 53 7.43 -3.62 9.26
N ILE A 54 7.51 -2.60 8.40
CA ILE A 54 6.97 -1.26 8.67
C ILE A 54 5.46 -1.33 8.91
N ILE A 55 4.72 -1.99 8.02
CA ILE A 55 3.26 -2.14 8.15
C ILE A 55 2.91 -2.83 9.47
N VAL A 56 3.58 -3.93 9.79
CA VAL A 56 3.35 -4.69 11.03
C VAL A 56 3.62 -3.82 12.26
N ILE A 57 4.74 -3.08 12.28
CA ILE A 57 5.05 -2.17 13.41
C ILE A 57 3.98 -1.09 13.56
N THR A 58 3.59 -0.44 12.47
CA THR A 58 2.58 0.62 12.50
C THR A 58 1.23 0.11 13.01
N ILE A 59 0.82 -1.10 12.60
CA ILE A 59 -0.40 -1.74 13.12
C ILE A 59 -0.23 -2.10 14.59
N MET A 60 0.89 -2.72 14.98
CA MET A 60 1.16 -3.09 16.37
C MET A 60 1.14 -1.88 17.30
N GLN A 61 1.71 -0.74 16.90
CA GLN A 61 1.69 0.50 17.67
C GLN A 61 0.26 0.97 17.96
N GLN A 62 -0.66 0.83 17.01
CA GLN A 62 -2.07 1.21 17.19
C GLN A 62 -2.86 0.18 18.02
N VAL A 63 -2.57 -1.11 17.82
CA VAL A 63 -3.33 -2.22 18.44
C VAL A 63 -2.87 -2.52 19.88
N MET A 64 -1.57 -2.43 20.18
CA MET A 64 -1.02 -2.68 21.52
C MET A 64 -1.70 -1.91 22.65
N PRO A 65 -1.94 -0.58 22.57
CA PRO A 65 -2.60 0.16 23.64
C PRO A 65 -4.04 -0.29 23.85
N ILE A 66 -4.76 -0.64 22.78
CA ILE A 66 -6.13 -1.15 22.83
C ILE A 66 -6.17 -2.50 23.57
N ILE A 67 -5.25 -3.41 23.23
CA ILE A 67 -5.13 -4.72 23.89
C ILE A 67 -4.76 -4.53 25.37
N LYS A 68 -3.74 -3.71 25.67
CA LYS A 68 -3.30 -3.42 27.06
C LYS A 68 -4.43 -2.84 27.91
N LYS A 69 -5.26 -1.96 27.33
CA LYS A 69 -6.44 -1.40 28.01
C LYS A 69 -7.49 -2.47 28.33
N LYS A 70 -7.81 -3.35 27.37
CA LYS A 70 -8.77 -4.46 27.57
C LYS A 70 -8.29 -5.46 28.64
N ILE A 71 -7.00 -5.79 28.65
CA ILE A 71 -6.42 -6.69 29.67
C ILE A 71 -6.52 -6.07 31.07
N LYS A 72 -6.17 -4.78 31.23
CA LYS A 72 -6.29 -4.09 32.53
C LYS A 72 -7.74 -3.99 33.01
N ALA A 73 -8.69 -3.74 32.10
CA ALA A 73 -10.12 -3.71 32.44
C ALA A 73 -10.63 -5.07 32.92
N LYS A 74 -10.28 -6.17 32.23
CA LYS A 74 -10.64 -7.53 32.63
C LYS A 74 -10.05 -7.91 34.01
N LYS A 75 -8.82 -7.47 34.30
CA LYS A 75 -8.16 -7.76 35.58
C LYS A 75 -8.79 -7.02 36.78
N ARG A 76 -9.48 -5.88 36.57
CA ARG A 76 -10.18 -5.13 37.62
C ARG A 76 -11.60 -5.64 37.93
N GLY A 77 -12.27 -6.31 36.99
CA GLY A 77 -13.60 -6.90 37.21
C GLY A 77 -13.60 -8.33 37.77
N SER A 78 -12.42 -8.84 38.13
CA SER A 78 -12.22 -10.19 38.69
C SER A 78 -11.65 -10.15 40.12
N ILE A 79 -11.65 -8.98 40.76
CA ILE A 79 -11.29 -8.76 42.18
C ILE A 79 -12.57 -8.37 42.91
#